data_AF-A0A534JE12-F1
#
_entry.id   AF-A0A534JE12-F1
#
_cell.length_a   1.000
_cell.length_b   1.000
_cell.length_c   1.000
_cell.angle_alpha   90.00
_cell.angle_beta   90.00
_cell.angle_gamma   90.00
#
_symmetry.space_group_name_H-M   'P 1'
#
loop_
_entity.id
_entity.type
_entity.pdbx_description
1 polymer ?
#
loop_
_entity_poly.entity_id
_entity_poly.type
_entity_poly.pdbx_seq_one_letter_code
_entity_poly.pdbx_strand_id
1 'polypeptide(L)' 'MAATIETGQVPTRMRLADCDHRDLAYLGAGGSVSYYRCRVCGKAVIEERSRRWVIRATGEETR' A
#
# COMPACT_ATOMS: atom_id res chain seq x y z
N MET A 1 27.96 -21.78 15.98
CA MET A 1 26.57 -21.29 16.08
C MET A 1 26.14 -20.94 14.67
N ALA A 2 25.40 -21.84 14.02
CA ALA A 2 25.04 -21.72 12.60
C ALA A 2 23.64 -21.12 12.49
N ALA A 3 23.51 -19.99 11.79
CA ALA A 3 22.22 -19.40 11.46
C ALA A 3 21.65 -20.12 10.24
N THR A 4 20.63 -20.96 10.45
CA THR A 4 19.83 -21.54 9.37
C THR A 4 18.88 -20.47 8.85
N ILE A 5 19.17 -19.94 7.67
CA ILE A 5 18.25 -19.07 6.94
C ILE A 5 17.21 -20.00 6.32
N GLU A 6 16.07 -20.11 7.00
CA GLU A 6 14.92 -20.83 6.49
C GLU A 6 14.40 -20.03 5.30
N THR A 7 14.72 -20.47 4.08
CA THR A 7 14.12 -19.94 2.84
C THR A 7 12.67 -20.39 2.78
N GLY A 8 11.85 -19.80 3.64
CA GLY A 8 10.40 -19.78 3.49
C GLY A 8 10.11 -19.08 2.18
N GLN A 9 9.76 -19.87 1.17
CA GLN A 9 9.39 -19.42 -0.16
C GLN A 9 8.19 -18.49 -0.03
N VAL A 10 8.45 -17.18 0.10
CA VAL A 10 7.44 -16.14 0.04
C VAL A 10 6.77 -16.32 -1.32
N PRO A 11 5.47 -16.62 -1.38
CA PRO A 11 4.84 -16.87 -2.66
C PRO A 11 4.98 -15.59 -3.49
N THR A 12 5.77 -15.69 -4.57
CA THR A 12 5.77 -14.79 -5.73
C THR A 12 4.40 -14.87 -6.40
N ARG A 13 3.40 -14.35 -5.70
CA ARG A 13 2.16 -13.89 -6.27
C ARG A 13 2.05 -12.45 -5.83
N MET A 14 2.71 -11.61 -6.60
CA MET A 14 2.43 -10.19 -6.67
C MET A 14 0.94 -10.05 -7.04
N ARG A 15 0.05 -10.17 -6.06
CA ARG A 15 -1.37 -9.87 -6.21
C ARG A 15 -1.46 -8.35 -6.12
N LEU A 16 -1.69 -7.73 -7.27
CA LEU A 16 -2.01 -6.31 -7.45
C LEU A 16 -3.25 -5.81 -6.67
N ALA A 17 -3.77 -6.57 -5.70
CA ALA A 17 -5.03 -6.30 -5.01
C ALA A 17 -4.83 -5.84 -3.56
N ASP A 18 -3.71 -5.19 -3.26
CA ASP A 18 -3.36 -4.83 -1.88
C ASP A 18 -4.26 -3.72 -1.30
N CYS A 19 -5.01 -3.00 -2.14
CA CYS A 19 -6.29 -2.36 -1.81
C CYS A 19 -7.12 -2.18 -3.11
N ASP A 20 -7.76 -3.25 -3.62
CA ASP A 20 -8.87 -3.11 -4.60
C ASP A 20 -10.22 -2.82 -3.90
N HIS A 21 -10.16 -2.31 -2.68
CA HIS A 21 -11.37 -2.00 -1.93
C HIS A 21 -12.01 -0.77 -2.54
N ARG A 22 -13.23 -0.94 -3.06
CA ARG A 22 -14.06 0.17 -3.55
C ARG A 22 -14.41 1.18 -2.44
N ASP A 23 -14.25 0.80 -1.18
CA ASP A 23 -14.50 1.64 -0.01
C ASP A 23 -13.28 2.53 0.33
N LEU A 24 -13.16 3.61 -0.44
CA LEU A 24 -12.19 4.69 -0.25
C LEU A 24 -12.88 5.91 0.37
N ALA A 25 -12.45 6.30 1.56
CA ALA A 25 -12.84 7.57 2.18
C ALA A 25 -11.99 8.70 1.59
N TYR A 26 -12.64 9.70 1.01
CA TYR A 26 -11.98 10.90 0.53
C TYR A 26 -11.46 11.74 1.70
N LEU A 27 -10.18 12.10 1.65
CA LEU A 27 -9.52 12.91 2.68
C LEU A 27 -9.35 14.37 2.28
N GLY A 28 -9.41 14.67 0.98
CA GLY A 28 -9.19 16.02 0.45
C GLY A 28 -8.44 15.99 -0.88
N ALA A 29 -8.22 17.17 -1.45
CA ALA A 29 -7.46 17.34 -2.68
C ALA A 29 -6.52 18.53 -2.56
N GLY A 30 -5.38 18.43 -3.23
CA GLY A 30 -4.39 19.49 -3.42
C GLY A 30 -4.08 19.65 -4.91
N GLY A 31 -4.55 20.73 -5.52
CA GLY A 31 -4.36 20.96 -6.95
C GLY A 31 -5.01 19.86 -7.81
N SER A 32 -4.21 19.13 -8.59
CA SER A 32 -4.68 18.02 -9.43
C SER A 32 -4.67 16.65 -8.73
N VAL A 33 -4.29 16.62 -7.44
CA VAL A 33 -4.11 15.39 -6.66
C VAL A 33 -5.24 15.25 -5.65
N SER A 34 -5.87 14.08 -5.59
CA SER A 34 -6.88 13.70 -4.61
C SER A 34 -6.34 12.61 -3.67
N TYR A 35 -6.60 12.77 -2.39
CA TYR A 35 -6.14 11.87 -1.34
C TYR A 35 -7.32 11.06 -0.79
N TYR A 36 -7.10 9.76 -0.66
CA TYR A 36 -8.08 8.81 -0.14
C TYR A 36 -7.44 7.90 0.90
N ARG A 37 -8.26 7.39 1.80
CA ARG A 37 -7.89 6.33 2.73
C ARG A 37 -8.86 5.19 2.58
N CYS A 38 -8.35 3.98 2.36
CA CYS A 38 -9.20 2.82 2.39
C CYS A 38 -9.64 2.52 3.83
N ARG A 39 -10.94 2.39 4.08
CA ARG A 39 -11.45 2.04 5.42
C ARG A 39 -11.28 0.56 5.75
N VAL A 40 -11.04 -0.30 4.75
CA VAL A 40 -10.86 -1.75 4.92
C VAL A 40 -9.42 -2.09 5.30
N CYS A 41 -8.45 -1.72 4.46
CA CYS A 41 -7.03 -2.02 4.67
C CYS A 41 -6.27 -0.89 5.42
N GLY A 42 -6.90 0.27 5.61
CA GLY A 42 -6.27 1.44 6.24
C GLY A 42 -5.25 2.18 5.38
N LYS A 43 -4.86 1.66 4.21
CA LYS A 43 -3.84 2.27 3.35
C LYS A 43 -4.29 3.58 2.72
N ALA A 44 -3.33 4.45 2.45
CA ALA A 44 -3.54 5.70 1.73
C ALA A 44 -3.44 5.46 0.22
N VAL A 45 -4.37 6.06 -0.52
CA VAL A 45 -4.43 6.03 -1.99
C VAL A 45 -4.40 7.47 -2.47
N ILE A 46 -3.55 7.74 -3.45
CA ILE A 46 -3.40 9.04 -4.09
C ILE A 46 -3.86 8.90 -5.53
N GLU A 47 -4.70 9.80 -6.00
CA GLU A 47 -5.18 9.85 -7.39
C GLU A 47 -4.78 11.18 -8.03
N GLU A 48 -4.15 11.16 -9.20
CA GLU A 48 -3.86 12.36 -10.00
C GLU A 48 -4.09 12.04 -11.47
N ARG A 49 -4.91 12.84 -12.17
CA ARG A 49 -5.14 12.72 -13.63
C ARG A 49 -5.41 11.27 -14.09
N SER A 50 -6.26 10.54 -13.36
CA SER A 50 -6.61 9.13 -13.61
C SER A 50 -5.52 8.09 -13.31
N ARG A 51 -4.39 8.49 -12.73
CA ARG A 51 -3.37 7.59 -12.19
C ARG A 51 -3.58 7.44 -10.70
N ARG A 52 -3.43 6.22 -10.18
CA ARG A 52 -3.58 5.91 -8.75
C ARG A 52 -2.31 5.28 -8.20
N TRP A 53 -1.87 5.76 -7.04
CA TRP A 53 -0.77 5.20 -6.27
C TRP A 53 -1.27 4.80 -4.90
N VAL A 54 -0.93 3.60 -4.45
CA VAL A 54 -1.17 3.16 -3.08
C VAL A 54 0.12 3.35 -2.31
N ILE A 55 0.09 4.19 -1.28
CA ILE A 55 1.24 4.39 -0.41
C ILE A 55 1.35 3.17 0.51
N ARG A 56 2.45 2.43 0.36
CA ARG A 56 2.88 1.44 1.33
C ARG A 56 3.92 2.10 2.21
N ALA A 57 3.66 2.19 3.51
CA ALA A 57 4.69 2.58 4.45
C ALA A 57 5.76 1.47 4.43
N THR A 58 6.87 1.69 3.73
CA THR A 58 8.12 0.97 3.97
C THR A 58 8.73 1.53 5.25
N GLY A 59 8.12 1.16 6.38
CA GLY A 59 8.72 1.35 7.69
C GLY A 59 9.73 0.23 7.93
N GLU A 60 10.92 0.36 7.37
CA GLU A 60 12.10 -0.24 7.97
C GLU A 60 12.58 0.74 9.05
N GLU A 61 11.92 0.68 10.22
CA GLU A 61 12.48 1.20 11.47
C GLU A 61 13.61 0.26 11.89
N THR A 62 14.77 0.37 11.24
CA THR A 62 16.03 -0.10 11.84
C THR A 62 16.35 0.84 12.99
N ARG A 63 16.21 0.28 14.19
CA ARG A 63 16.61 0.80 15.48
C ARG A 63 18.10 1.14 15.55
#